data_AF-A0A2X0JZN0-F1
#
_entry.id   AF-A0A2X0JZN0-F1
#
_cell.length_a   1.000
_cell.length_b   1.000
_cell.length_c   1.000
_cell.angle_alpha   90.00
_cell.angle_beta   90.00
_cell.angle_gamma   90.00
#
_symmetry.space_group_name_H-M   'P 1'
#
loop_
_entity.id
_entity.type
_entity.pdbx_description
1 polymer ?
#
loop_
_entity_poly.entity_id
_entity_poly.type
_entity_poly.pdbx_seq_one_letter_code
_entity_poly.pdbx_strand_id
1 'polypeptide(L)'
;MKIELEYHPPTPGMKPPLLARPFADVDYVPPQQEDYQDVVDELVRLSVKLLAHLPDPSLGPDERLERIARVVPTSQLQSANRRSARNKLVALRRRLDELVPGELPAEEKLDLLIARVNELVPGDRPFIAKLETMGDFRATDIGLSPHHWR
;
A
#
# COMPACT_ATOMS: atom_id res chain seq x y z
N MET A 1 25.47 -15.05 15.33
CA MET A 1 25.82 -15.77 14.09
C MET A 1 25.90 -14.73 12.97
N LYS A 2 27.10 -14.38 12.49
CA LYS A 2 27.26 -13.45 11.35
C LYS A 2 27.13 -14.29 10.08
N ILE A 3 26.16 -13.93 9.23
CA ILE A 3 26.06 -14.52 7.89
C ILE A 3 26.89 -13.61 6.99
N GLU A 4 28.09 -14.04 6.64
CA GLU A 4 28.89 -13.39 5.60
C GLU A 4 28.33 -13.86 4.25
N LEU A 5 27.75 -12.93 3.51
CA LEU A 5 27.32 -13.16 2.13
C LEU A 5 28.57 -13.11 1.25
N GLU A 6 29.09 -14.27 0.86
CA GLU A 6 30.18 -14.36 -0.11
C GLU A 6 29.71 -13.81 -1.47
N TYR A 7 30.33 -12.71 -1.88
CA TYR A 7 30.15 -12.15 -3.20
C TYR A 7 30.95 -12.99 -4.21
N HIS A 8 30.26 -13.72 -5.07
CA HIS A 8 30.88 -14.34 -6.23
C HIS A 8 30.85 -13.37 -7.42
N PRO A 9 32.00 -12.86 -7.88
CA PRO A 9 32.03 -12.05 -9.10
C PRO A 9 31.60 -12.90 -10.31
N PRO A 10 30.93 -12.30 -11.30
CA PRO A 10 30.52 -13.01 -12.50
C PRO A 10 31.75 -13.55 -13.26
N THR A 11 31.67 -14.79 -13.72
CA THR A 11 32.73 -15.47 -14.47
C THR A 11 33.02 -14.74 -15.79
N PRO A 12 34.29 -14.67 -16.25
CA PRO A 12 34.63 -14.04 -17.52
C PRO A 12 33.88 -14.72 -18.67
N GLY A 13 32.97 -13.98 -19.32
CA GLY A 13 32.12 -14.49 -20.40
C GLY A 13 30.62 -14.53 -20.07
N MET A 14 30.22 -14.36 -18.81
CA MET A 14 28.83 -14.00 -18.50
C MET A 14 28.61 -12.56 -18.93
N LYS A 15 27.67 -12.34 -19.86
CA LYS A 15 27.12 -10.99 -20.08
C LYS A 15 26.64 -10.50 -18.71
N PRO A 16 27.06 -9.30 -18.24
CA PRO A 16 26.47 -8.74 -17.03
C PRO A 16 24.95 -8.79 -17.20
N PRO A 17 24.18 -9.12 -16.15
CA PRO A 17 22.73 -9.03 -16.25
C PRO A 17 22.45 -7.65 -16.80
N LEU A 18 21.84 -7.60 -17.99
CA LEU A 18 21.44 -6.35 -18.65
C LEU A 18 20.91 -5.46 -17.54
N LEU A 19 21.49 -4.27 -17.37
CA LEU A 19 20.97 -3.26 -16.46
C LEU A 19 19.54 -2.98 -16.94
N ALA A 20 18.60 -3.78 -16.45
CA ALA A 20 17.26 -3.84 -16.95
C ALA A 20 16.65 -2.50 -16.56
N ARG A 21 16.24 -1.72 -17.57
CA ARG A 21 15.46 -0.51 -17.34
C ARG A 21 14.31 -0.88 -16.37
N PRO A 22 14.01 -0.04 -15.37
CA PRO A 22 12.89 -0.29 -14.47
C PRO A 22 11.61 -0.52 -15.28
N PHE A 23 10.78 -1.46 -14.84
CA PHE A 23 9.45 -1.68 -15.41
C PHE A 23 8.62 -0.38 -15.29
N ALA A 24 8.01 0.05 -16.39
CA ALA A 24 7.16 1.24 -16.44
C ALA A 24 5.71 0.85 -16.74
N ASP A 25 4.75 1.71 -16.40
CA ASP A 25 3.31 1.44 -16.62
C ASP A 25 3.00 1.12 -18.09
N VAL A 26 3.73 1.73 -19.03
CA VAL A 26 3.61 1.47 -20.48
C VAL A 26 4.05 0.06 -20.89
N ASP A 27 4.82 -0.63 -20.05
CA ASP A 27 5.24 -2.01 -20.29
C ASP A 27 4.14 -3.01 -19.86
N TYR A 28 3.10 -2.56 -19.14
CA TYR A 28 1.96 -3.38 -18.76
C TYR A 28 0.83 -3.26 -19.79
N VAL A 29 0.42 -4.40 -20.36
CA VAL A 29 -0.76 -4.49 -21.21
C VAL A 29 -1.77 -5.41 -20.50
N PRO A 30 -2.85 -4.85 -19.92
CA PRO A 30 -3.86 -5.70 -19.29
C PRO A 30 -4.52 -6.59 -20.35
N PRO A 31 -4.92 -7.82 -19.99
CA PRO A 31 -5.72 -8.64 -20.88
C PRO A 31 -7.04 -7.94 -21.20
N GLN A 32 -7.51 -8.04 -22.45
CA GLN A 32 -8.60 -7.20 -22.97
C GLN A 32 -9.99 -7.67 -22.51
N GLN A 33 -10.13 -8.95 -22.16
CA GLN A 33 -11.34 -9.56 -21.59
C GLN A 33 -10.93 -10.74 -20.74
N GLU A 34 -11.05 -10.61 -19.42
CA GLU A 34 -10.88 -11.71 -18.47
C GLU A 34 -12.26 -12.06 -17.90
N ASP A 35 -12.50 -13.35 -17.68
CA ASP A 35 -13.69 -13.77 -16.95
C ASP A 35 -13.57 -13.31 -15.49
N TYR A 36 -14.67 -12.79 -14.93
CA TYR A 36 -14.67 -12.28 -13.56
C TYR A 36 -14.25 -13.34 -12.55
N GLN A 37 -14.71 -14.59 -12.72
CA GLN A 37 -14.37 -15.67 -11.81
C GLN A 37 -12.88 -16.02 -11.90
N ASP A 38 -12.30 -16.01 -13.10
CA ASP A 38 -10.88 -16.25 -13.31
C ASP A 38 -10.01 -15.18 -12.62
N VAL A 39 -10.39 -13.91 -12.71
CA VAL A 39 -9.71 -12.80 -12.02
C VAL A 39 -9.76 -12.98 -10.50
N VAL A 40 -10.93 -13.33 -9.96
CA VAL A 40 -11.11 -13.56 -8.51
C VAL A 40 -10.27 -14.74 -8.04
N ASP A 41 -10.31 -15.86 -8.77
CA ASP A 41 -9.56 -17.07 -8.42
C ASP A 41 -8.05 -16.82 -8.46
N GLU A 42 -7.57 -16.05 -9.43
CA GLU A 42 -6.18 -15.64 -9.50
C GLU A 42 -5.79 -14.72 -8.34
N LEU A 43 -6.61 -13.72 -8.03
CA LEU A 43 -6.36 -12.81 -6.91
C LEU A 43 -6.28 -13.56 -5.58
N VAL A 44 -7.21 -14.50 -5.33
CA VAL A 44 -7.21 -15.34 -4.14
C VAL A 44 -5.94 -16.19 -4.09
N ARG A 45 -5.60 -16.87 -5.18
CA ARG A 45 -4.40 -17.72 -5.28
C ARG A 45 -3.11 -16.95 -4.99
N LEU A 46 -2.96 -15.75 -5.57
CA LEU A 46 -1.81 -14.89 -5.33
C LEU A 46 -1.77 -14.41 -3.88
N SER A 47 -2.91 -13.98 -3.34
CA SER A 47 -3.03 -13.48 -1.96
C SER A 47 -2.69 -14.56 -0.92
N VAL A 48 -3.19 -15.78 -1.09
CA VAL A 48 -2.86 -16.92 -0.22
C VAL A 48 -1.37 -17.23 -0.26
N LYS A 49 -0.76 -17.21 -1.44
CA LYS A 49 0.68 -17.44 -1.59
C LYS A 49 1.52 -16.34 -0.93
N LEU A 50 1.14 -15.08 -1.09
CA LEU A 50 1.78 -13.95 -0.42
C LEU A 50 1.62 -14.03 1.11
N LEU A 51 0.46 -14.49 1.60
CA LEU A 51 0.19 -14.67 3.02
C LEU A 51 1.06 -15.78 3.64
N ALA A 52 1.16 -16.92 2.95
CA ALA A 52 1.97 -18.04 3.41
C ALA A 52 3.46 -17.69 3.58
N HIS A 53 4.00 -16.79 2.73
CA HIS A 53 5.41 -16.43 2.76
C HIS A 53 5.75 -15.22 3.65
N LEU A 54 4.79 -14.31 3.90
CA LEU A 54 5.01 -13.12 4.73
C LEU A 54 3.86 -12.91 5.72
N PRO A 55 3.61 -13.76 6.72
CA PRO A 55 2.37 -13.79 7.51
C PRO A 55 2.18 -12.61 8.51
N ASP A 56 2.53 -11.39 8.14
CA ASP A 56 2.39 -10.16 8.92
C ASP A 56 0.99 -9.53 8.66
N PRO A 57 0.06 -9.56 9.63
CA PRO A 57 -1.32 -9.12 9.42
C PRO A 57 -1.44 -7.60 9.17
N SER A 58 -0.39 -6.82 9.44
CA SER A 58 -0.37 -5.39 9.15
C SER A 58 -0.15 -5.06 7.68
N LEU A 59 0.15 -6.05 6.84
CA LEU A 59 0.50 -5.85 5.43
C LEU A 59 -0.59 -6.29 4.46
N GLY A 60 -0.93 -5.40 3.53
CA GLY A 60 -1.70 -5.71 2.34
C GLY A 60 -0.91 -6.50 1.28
N PRO A 61 -1.59 -7.04 0.24
CA PRO A 61 -0.94 -7.76 -0.86
C PRO A 61 0.19 -7.00 -1.55
N ASP A 62 0.01 -5.70 -1.81
CA ASP A 62 1.02 -4.85 -2.47
C ASP A 62 2.28 -4.69 -1.61
N GLU A 63 2.12 -4.46 -0.31
CA GLU A 63 3.25 -4.29 0.61
C GLU A 63 4.05 -5.58 0.77
N ARG A 64 3.37 -6.74 0.73
CA ARG A 64 4.02 -8.07 0.70
C ARG A 64 4.80 -8.25 -0.59
N LEU A 65 4.20 -7.94 -1.73
CA LEU A 65 4.85 -8.01 -3.04
C LEU A 65 6.10 -7.13 -3.07
N GLU A 66 6.02 -5.91 -2.54
CA GLU A 66 7.14 -5.00 -2.44
C GLU A 66 8.27 -5.54 -1.56
N ARG A 67 7.95 -6.12 -0.40
CA ARG A 67 8.95 -6.75 0.47
C ARG A 67 9.66 -7.90 -0.24
N ILE A 68 8.92 -8.73 -0.97
CA ILE A 68 9.49 -9.82 -1.78
C ILE A 68 10.36 -9.25 -2.90
N ALA A 69 9.88 -8.24 -3.64
CA ALA A 69 10.58 -7.65 -4.76
C ALA A 69 11.91 -6.97 -4.41
N ARG A 70 12.16 -6.66 -3.12
CA ARG A 70 13.47 -6.15 -2.67
C ARG A 70 14.63 -7.12 -2.96
N VAL A 71 14.36 -8.41 -3.13
CA VAL A 71 15.39 -9.40 -3.47
C VAL A 71 15.83 -9.33 -4.93
N VAL A 72 15.05 -8.67 -5.79
CA VAL A 72 15.37 -8.51 -7.21
C VAL A 72 16.15 -7.20 -7.40
N PRO A 73 17.47 -7.25 -7.71
CA PRO A 73 18.37 -6.08 -7.64
C PRO A 73 17.99 -4.94 -8.59
N THR A 74 17.32 -5.25 -9.69
CA THR A 74 16.94 -4.32 -10.75
C THR A 74 15.47 -3.90 -10.70
N SER A 75 14.63 -4.56 -9.89
CA SER A 75 13.23 -4.15 -9.75
C SER A 75 13.13 -3.03 -8.72
N GLN A 76 13.47 -1.81 -9.13
CA GLN A 76 12.83 -0.66 -8.52
C GLN A 76 11.37 -0.63 -8.98
N LEU A 77 10.54 -1.53 -8.43
CA LEU A 77 9.09 -1.38 -8.52
C LEU A 77 8.78 -0.01 -7.93
N GLN A 78 8.46 0.97 -8.77
CA GLN A 78 7.95 2.27 -8.37
C GLN A 78 6.47 2.10 -8.01
N SER A 79 6.19 1.34 -6.95
CA SER A 79 4.83 1.28 -6.43
C SER A 79 4.43 2.66 -5.90
N ALA A 80 3.12 2.91 -5.76
CA ALA A 80 2.62 4.10 -5.08
C ALA A 80 3.23 4.27 -3.67
N ASN A 81 3.66 3.18 -3.02
CA ASN A 81 4.30 3.19 -1.70
C ASN A 81 5.79 3.56 -1.73
N ARG A 82 6.47 3.46 -2.89
CA ARG A 82 7.85 3.90 -3.11
C ARG A 82 7.96 5.36 -3.55
N ARG A 83 6.83 6.07 -3.70
CA ARG A 83 6.82 7.54 -3.81
C ARG A 83 7.66 8.11 -2.67
N SER A 84 8.60 8.99 -3.00
CA SER A 84 9.44 9.66 -2.00
C SER A 84 8.55 10.28 -0.91
N ALA A 85 9.09 10.43 0.32
CA ALA A 85 8.35 11.09 1.40
C ALA A 85 7.76 12.44 0.96
N ARG A 86 8.48 13.16 0.08
CA ARG A 86 8.03 14.39 -0.57
C ARG A 86 6.76 14.17 -1.42
N ASN A 87 6.74 13.16 -2.29
CA ASN A 87 5.57 12.88 -3.14
C ASN A 87 4.35 12.45 -2.31
N LYS A 88 4.55 11.67 -1.24
CA LYS A 88 3.47 11.29 -0.31
C LYS A 88 2.90 12.52 0.41
N LEU A 89 3.77 13.40 0.90
CA LEU A 89 3.37 14.64 1.55
C LEU A 89 2.62 15.57 0.58
N VAL A 90 3.09 15.73 -0.66
CA VAL A 90 2.41 16.54 -1.68
C VAL A 90 1.01 15.98 -1.98
N ALA A 91 0.88 14.66 -2.13
CA ALA A 91 -0.42 14.03 -2.35
C ALA A 91 -1.38 14.25 -1.16
N LEU A 92 -0.88 14.11 0.07
CA LEU A 92 -1.67 14.34 1.28
C LEU A 92 -2.14 15.80 1.37
N ARG A 93 -1.24 16.77 1.14
CA ARG A 93 -1.55 18.20 1.14
C ARG A 93 -2.63 18.54 0.12
N ARG A 94 -2.46 18.07 -1.11
CA ARG A 94 -3.46 18.27 -2.17
C ARG A 94 -4.82 17.71 -1.75
N ARG A 95 -4.87 16.52 -1.14
CA ARG A 95 -6.14 15.93 -0.71
C ARG A 95 -6.79 16.73 0.42
N LEU A 96 -5.99 17.26 1.34
CA LEU A 96 -6.48 18.16 2.39
C LEU A 96 -7.03 19.46 1.80
N ASP A 97 -6.37 20.03 0.78
CA ASP A 97 -6.86 21.23 0.08
C ASP A 97 -8.18 20.99 -0.66
N GLU A 98 -8.36 19.79 -1.23
CA GLU A 98 -9.61 19.37 -1.87
C GLU A 98 -10.76 19.22 -0.85
N LEU A 99 -10.48 18.69 0.34
CA LEU A 99 -11.48 18.43 1.38
C LEU A 99 -11.82 19.68 2.21
N VAL A 100 -10.82 20.53 2.48
CA VAL A 100 -10.94 21.76 3.25
C VAL A 100 -10.31 22.91 2.44
N PRO A 101 -11.09 23.57 1.56
CA PRO A 101 -10.58 24.66 0.74
C PRO A 101 -10.15 25.86 1.60
N GLY A 102 -9.05 26.51 1.22
CA GLY A 102 -8.55 27.73 1.88
C GLY A 102 -7.04 27.70 2.12
N GLU A 103 -6.51 28.77 2.71
CA GLU A 103 -5.06 28.97 2.90
C GLU A 103 -4.50 28.37 4.20
N LEU A 104 -5.30 27.57 4.92
CA LEU A 104 -4.87 26.97 6.18
C LEU A 104 -3.71 25.97 5.97
N PRO A 105 -2.77 25.90 6.92
CA PRO A 105 -1.76 24.83 6.96
C PRO A 105 -2.40 23.44 6.96
N ALA A 106 -1.68 22.46 6.41
CA ALA A 106 -2.19 21.08 6.28
C ALA A 106 -2.54 20.43 7.63
N GLU A 107 -1.79 20.73 8.69
CA GLU A 107 -2.07 20.24 10.05
C GLU A 107 -3.39 20.80 10.57
N GLU A 108 -3.61 22.12 10.46
CA GLU A 108 -4.87 22.75 10.86
C GLU A 108 -6.08 22.24 10.06
N LYS A 109 -5.89 21.98 8.76
CA LYS A 109 -6.93 21.34 7.93
C LYS A 109 -7.30 19.96 8.43
N LEU A 110 -6.30 19.17 8.84
CA LEU A 110 -6.54 17.85 9.44
C LEU A 110 -7.25 17.97 10.78
N ASP A 111 -6.84 18.91 11.63
CA ASP A 111 -7.47 19.16 12.93
C ASP A 111 -8.93 19.57 12.78
N LEU A 112 -9.26 20.39 11.78
CA LEU A 112 -10.66 20.74 11.47
C LEU A 112 -11.50 19.51 11.10
N LEU A 113 -10.96 18.60 10.29
CA LEU A 113 -11.66 17.36 9.93
C LEU A 113 -11.88 16.47 11.16
N ILE A 114 -10.86 16.35 12.02
CA ILE A 114 -10.94 15.59 13.28
C ILE A 114 -11.97 16.21 14.23
N ALA A 115 -11.92 17.52 14.41
CA ALA A 115 -12.88 18.27 15.22
C ALA A 115 -14.31 18.05 14.71
N ARG A 116 -14.51 18.10 13.39
CA ARG A 116 -15.83 17.87 12.79
C ARG A 116 -16.39 16.49 13.10
N VAL A 117 -15.57 15.44 13.05
CA VAL A 117 -15.99 14.08 13.46
C VAL A 117 -16.35 14.05 14.94
N ASN A 118 -15.56 14.70 15.79
CA ASN A 118 -15.82 14.75 17.23
C ASN A 118 -17.09 15.54 17.59
N GLU A 119 -17.45 16.57 16.81
CA GLU A 119 -18.72 17.28 16.94
C GLU A 119 -19.91 16.41 16.54
N LEU A 120 -19.78 15.65 15.45
CA LEU A 120 -20.84 14.81 14.92
C LEU A 120 -21.08 13.56 15.78
N VAL A 121 -20.02 13.01 16.37
CA VAL A 121 -20.09 11.90 17.32
C VAL A 121 -19.35 12.27 18.62
N PRO A 122 -20.04 12.96 19.54
CA PRO A 122 -19.47 13.37 20.82
C PRO A 122 -19.12 12.18 21.72
N GLY A 123 -18.22 12.44 22.67
CA GLY A 123 -17.82 11.48 23.70
C GLY A 123 -16.45 10.86 23.47
N ASP A 124 -16.00 10.14 24.50
CA ASP A 124 -14.69 9.51 24.56
C ASP A 124 -14.75 8.09 23.99
N ARG A 125 -14.82 8.00 22.66
CA ARG A 125 -14.78 6.74 21.91
C ARG A 125 -13.60 6.77 20.96
N PRO A 126 -12.99 5.61 20.65
CA PRO A 126 -11.97 5.53 19.62
C PRO A 126 -12.45 6.15 18.29
N PHE A 127 -11.59 6.88 17.59
CA PHE A 127 -11.95 7.62 16.39
C PHE A 127 -12.58 6.74 15.30
N ILE A 128 -12.10 5.49 15.15
CA ILE A 128 -12.67 4.50 14.22
C ILE A 128 -14.15 4.22 14.55
N ALA A 129 -14.49 4.00 15.82
CA ALA A 129 -15.88 3.75 16.23
C ALA A 129 -16.80 4.97 15.97
N LYS A 130 -16.24 6.19 15.99
CA LYS A 130 -16.97 7.40 15.60
C LYS A 130 -17.30 7.39 14.10
N LEU A 131 -16.33 7.04 13.26
CA LEU A 131 -16.53 6.91 11.81
C LEU A 131 -17.54 5.81 11.46
N GLU A 132 -17.49 4.66 12.12
CA GLU A 132 -18.48 3.58 11.95
C GLU A 132 -19.91 4.04 12.31
N THR A 133 -20.05 4.86 13.37
CA THR A 133 -21.34 5.45 13.76
C THR A 133 -21.91 6.35 12.65
N MET A 134 -21.04 6.94 11.83
CA MET A 134 -21.39 7.78 10.68
C MET A 134 -21.60 6.98 9.39
N GLY A 135 -21.50 5.64 9.45
CA GLY A 135 -21.70 4.75 8.30
C GLY A 135 -20.43 4.43 7.50
N ASP A 136 -19.23 4.85 7.96
CA ASP A 136 -17.95 4.48 7.34
C ASP A 136 -17.41 3.16 7.92
N PHE A 137 -17.97 2.04 7.44
CA PHE A 137 -17.60 0.69 7.88
C PHE A 137 -16.40 0.15 7.09
N ARG A 138 -15.21 0.73 7.27
CA ARG A 138 -14.01 0.25 6.57
C ARG A 138 -13.64 -1.20 6.87
N ALA A 139 -14.04 -1.72 8.04
CA ALA A 139 -13.88 -3.13 8.39
C ALA A 139 -14.42 -4.06 7.27
N THR A 140 -15.57 -3.72 6.68
CA THR A 140 -16.17 -4.48 5.57
C THR A 140 -15.43 -4.30 4.24
N ASP A 141 -14.85 -3.14 3.96
CA ASP A 141 -14.22 -2.83 2.66
C ASP A 141 -12.83 -3.46 2.47
N ILE A 142 -12.11 -3.77 3.55
CA ILE A 142 -10.84 -4.52 3.55
C ILE A 142 -11.01 -5.99 3.99
N GLY A 143 -12.25 -6.48 4.10
CA GLY A 143 -12.54 -7.88 4.44
C GLY A 143 -12.17 -8.30 5.87
N LEU A 144 -12.02 -7.35 6.79
CA LEU A 144 -11.67 -7.60 8.18
C LEU A 144 -12.88 -7.36 9.08
N SER A 145 -13.44 -8.43 9.65
CA SER A 145 -14.53 -8.32 10.62
C SER A 145 -14.13 -7.40 11.81
N PRO A 146 -15.06 -6.55 12.32
CA PRO A 146 -14.84 -5.63 13.44
C PRO A 146 -14.30 -6.28 14.73
N HIS A 147 -14.33 -7.60 14.84
CA HIS A 147 -13.92 -8.34 16.03
C HIS A 147 -12.41 -8.47 16.24
N HIS A 148 -11.57 -8.04 15.30
CA HIS A 148 -10.10 -8.17 15.41
C HIS A 148 -9.39 -7.04 16.19
N TRP A 149 -10.13 -6.05 16.71
CA TRP A 149 -9.56 -4.92 17.46
C TRP A 149 -9.70 -5.05 19.00
N ARG A 150 -9.97 -6.26 19.50
CA ARG A 150 -10.02 -6.54 20.94
C ARG A 150 -8.72 -7.10 21.48
#